data_AF-A0A661H3Y6-F1
#
_entry.id   AF-A0A661H3Y6-F1
#
_cell.length_a   1.000
_cell.length_b   1.000
_cell.length_c   1.000
_cell.angle_alpha   90.00
_cell.angle_beta   90.00
_cell.angle_gamma   90.00
#
_symmetry.space_group_name_H-M   'P 1'
#
loop_
_entity.id
_entity.type
_entity.pdbx_description
1 polymer ?
#
loop_
_entity_poly.entity_id
_entity_poly.type
_entity_poly.pdbx_seq_one_letter_code
_entity_poly.pdbx_strand_id
1 'polypeptide(L)'
;MALQGSLSELSLPDVIQMVSVSGKTGVFEVKRSGEVGKIYLSDGQIVDALVGALRGDNAVYEMAIWSEGEFSFVPGEQTDNVTIHLSNANLMMEAARRLDEWRVLSRKIPSLDLVPFFTSRDQSDQVTLSPHEWILVTRIDDEHTIEGIADTLHWSAFDVSKLLFGMITSGLVALRSAAEGSSETTKGQGPGPVTLIGLASRIRAVALNVIGDSGENTIDKQFAGARNLIEQGAGIEAIRTMVEQHSKAITLLKGSDIAAMFDEQVQPLLGIADGAPVAVMNNQGGTNS
;
A
#
# COMPACT_ATOMS: atom_id res chain seq x y z
N MET A 1 -10.48 37.46 10.99
CA MET A 1 -9.41 36.97 11.89
C MET A 1 -8.87 35.69 11.29
N ALA A 2 -7.56 35.59 11.11
CA ALA A 2 -6.92 34.33 10.75
C ALA A 2 -7.10 33.37 11.94
N LEU A 3 -7.68 32.20 11.69
CA LEU A 3 -7.75 31.15 12.70
C LEU A 3 -6.45 30.34 12.57
N GLN A 4 -5.63 30.31 13.61
CA GLN A 4 -4.36 29.58 13.62
C GLN A 4 -4.11 29.00 15.01
N GLY A 5 -3.33 27.92 15.09
CA GLY A 5 -3.02 27.26 16.36
C GLY A 5 -2.22 25.98 16.17
N SER A 6 -2.13 25.19 17.24
CA SER A 6 -1.42 23.92 17.28
C SER A 6 -2.40 22.73 17.31
N LEU A 7 -2.07 21.68 16.56
CA LEU A 7 -2.79 20.40 16.60
C LEU A 7 -2.62 19.66 17.93
N SER A 8 -1.60 20.02 18.72
CA SER A 8 -1.42 19.48 20.08
C SER A 8 -2.43 20.04 21.08
N GLU A 9 -3.08 21.17 20.77
CA GLU A 9 -4.09 21.80 21.63
C GLU A 9 -5.52 21.50 21.18
N LEU A 10 -5.75 21.47 19.86
CA LEU A 10 -7.05 21.23 19.25
C LEU A 10 -6.92 20.25 18.08
N SER A 11 -7.77 19.24 18.05
CA SER A 11 -7.74 18.26 16.96
C SER A 11 -8.16 18.91 15.64
N LEU A 12 -7.59 18.46 14.52
CA LEU A 12 -7.95 18.98 13.21
C LEU A 12 -9.47 18.89 12.92
N PRO A 13 -10.17 17.78 13.26
CA PRO A 13 -11.63 17.72 13.14
C PRO A 13 -12.37 18.84 13.86
N ASP A 14 -11.98 19.17 15.10
CA ASP A 14 -12.63 20.22 15.89
C ASP A 14 -12.43 21.60 15.27
N VAL A 15 -11.22 21.87 14.78
CA VAL A 15 -10.86 23.12 14.11
C VAL A 15 -11.65 23.29 12.81
N ILE A 16 -11.74 22.23 11.99
CA ILE A 16 -12.53 22.23 10.77
C ILE A 16 -14.01 22.48 11.08
N GLN A 17 -14.56 21.81 12.10
CA GLN A 17 -15.94 21.99 12.51
C GLN A 17 -16.23 23.45 12.89
N MET A 18 -15.35 24.10 13.65
CA MET A 18 -15.51 25.49 14.06
C MET A 18 -15.60 26.46 12.87
N VAL A 19 -14.81 26.24 11.82
CA VAL A 19 -14.87 27.08 10.60
C VAL A 19 -16.06 26.71 9.73
N SER A 20 -16.36 25.43 9.60
CA SER A 20 -17.47 24.92 8.78
C SER A 20 -18.82 25.48 9.24
N VAL A 21 -19.07 25.54 10.55
CA VAL A 21 -20.32 26.10 11.13
C VAL A 21 -20.52 27.57 10.76
N SER A 22 -19.44 28.31 10.51
CA SER A 22 -19.49 29.72 10.09
C SER A 22 -19.69 29.93 8.59
N GLY A 23 -19.81 28.86 7.78
CA GLY A 23 -20.05 28.94 6.33
C GLY A 23 -18.89 29.57 5.54
N LYS A 24 -17.66 29.54 6.08
CA LYS A 24 -16.52 30.21 5.45
C LYS A 24 -16.00 29.42 4.25
N THR A 25 -15.60 30.17 3.23
CA THR A 25 -14.78 29.69 2.11
C THR A 25 -13.33 30.05 2.34
N GLY A 26 -12.41 29.13 2.08
CA GLY A 26 -10.99 29.30 2.31
C GLY A 26 -10.23 27.97 2.32
N VAL A 27 -8.96 28.02 2.71
CA VAL A 27 -8.14 26.82 2.86
C VAL A 27 -7.59 26.73 4.28
N PHE A 28 -7.60 25.53 4.84
CA PHE A 28 -6.73 25.19 5.96
C PHE A 28 -5.39 24.74 5.43
N GLU A 29 -4.31 25.38 5.89
CA GLU A 29 -2.96 24.85 5.76
C GLU A 29 -2.59 24.16 7.06
N VAL A 30 -2.16 22.90 6.97
CA VAL A 30 -1.74 22.07 8.10
C VAL A 30 -0.28 21.69 7.87
N LYS A 31 0.58 21.88 8.86
CA LYS A 31 2.02 21.64 8.76
C LYS A 31 2.50 20.71 9.86
N ARG A 32 3.21 19.63 9.49
CA ARG A 32 3.81 18.67 10.44
C ARG A 32 5.18 18.24 9.91
N SER A 33 6.24 18.44 10.68
CA SER A 33 7.58 17.88 10.40
C SER A 33 8.10 18.07 8.96
N GLY A 34 7.78 19.20 8.31
CA GLY A 34 8.18 19.51 6.93
C GLY A 34 7.14 19.17 5.86
N GLU A 35 6.11 18.41 6.20
CA GLU A 35 4.96 18.12 5.36
C GLU A 35 3.91 19.24 5.47
N VAL A 36 3.31 19.59 4.34
CA VAL A 36 2.25 20.61 4.25
C VAL A 36 1.04 20.01 3.57
N GLY A 37 -0.08 19.98 4.29
CA GLY A 37 -1.38 19.61 3.78
C GLY A 37 -2.31 20.82 3.61
N LYS A 38 -3.24 20.72 2.67
CA LYS A 38 -4.28 21.71 2.41
C LYS A 38 -5.66 21.08 2.44
N ILE A 39 -6.63 21.73 3.07
CA ILE A 39 -8.04 21.34 3.04
C ILE A 39 -8.86 22.55 2.62
N TYR A 40 -9.50 22.47 1.45
CA TYR A 40 -10.29 23.56 0.88
C TYR A 40 -11.75 23.45 1.30
N LEU A 41 -12.29 24.58 1.75
CA LEU A 41 -13.68 24.75 2.11
C LEU A 41 -14.36 25.74 1.16
N SER A 42 -15.57 25.41 0.74
CA SER A 42 -16.48 26.30 0.02
C SER A 42 -17.83 26.32 0.73
N ASP A 43 -18.27 27.50 1.17
CA ASP A 43 -19.51 27.69 1.93
C ASP A 43 -19.59 26.74 3.15
N GLY A 44 -18.47 26.61 3.86
CA GLY A 44 -18.33 25.70 4.99
C GLY A 44 -18.29 24.20 4.66
N GLN A 45 -18.41 23.79 3.40
CA GLN A 45 -18.26 22.40 2.96
C GLN A 45 -16.83 22.10 2.52
N ILE A 46 -16.29 20.95 2.90
CA ILE A 46 -14.99 20.49 2.42
C ILE A 46 -15.15 19.99 0.98
N VAL A 47 -14.38 20.55 0.04
CA VAL A 47 -14.51 20.24 -1.40
C VAL A 47 -13.30 19.52 -1.98
N ASP A 48 -12.12 19.73 -1.41
CA ASP A 48 -10.86 19.12 -1.83
C ASP A 48 -9.89 19.11 -0.66
N ALA A 49 -8.93 18.20 -0.69
CA ALA A 49 -7.82 18.19 0.24
C ALA A 49 -6.62 17.50 -0.41
N LEU A 50 -5.41 17.87 0.00
CA LEU A 50 -4.18 17.29 -0.51
C LEU A 50 -3.09 17.33 0.55
N VAL A 51 -2.28 16.28 0.61
CA VAL A 51 -1.09 16.18 1.46
C VAL A 51 -0.17 15.11 0.87
N GLY A 52 1.10 15.45 0.63
CA GLY A 52 2.01 14.57 -0.10
C GLY A 52 1.43 14.10 -1.44
N ALA A 53 1.34 12.78 -1.63
CA ALA A 53 0.71 12.14 -2.79
C ALA A 53 -0.81 11.90 -2.63
N LEU A 54 -1.37 12.13 -1.44
CA LEU A 54 -2.78 11.87 -1.16
C LEU A 54 -3.66 13.05 -1.57
N ARG A 55 -4.87 12.74 -2.03
CA ARG A 55 -5.91 13.72 -2.36
C ARG A 55 -7.28 13.27 -1.88
N GLY A 56 -8.18 14.22 -1.68
CA GLY A 56 -9.57 13.99 -1.32
C GLY A 56 -9.74 13.54 0.13
N ASP A 57 -10.67 12.62 0.33
CA ASP A 57 -11.01 12.06 1.64
C ASP A 57 -9.79 11.47 2.35
N ASN A 58 -8.95 10.71 1.63
CA ASN A 58 -7.71 10.15 2.19
C ASN A 58 -6.75 11.21 2.72
N ALA A 59 -6.63 12.36 2.06
CA ALA A 59 -5.79 13.45 2.55
C ALA A 59 -6.36 14.07 3.84
N VAL A 60 -7.68 14.22 3.94
CA VAL A 60 -8.34 14.66 5.19
C VAL A 60 -8.08 13.66 6.31
N TYR A 61 -8.22 12.36 6.04
CA TYR A 61 -8.00 11.30 7.02
C TYR A 61 -6.56 11.25 7.51
N GLU A 62 -5.58 11.37 6.62
CA GLU A 62 -4.15 11.40 6.97
C GLU A 62 -3.85 12.58 7.91
N MET A 63 -4.23 13.80 7.50
CA MET A 63 -4.00 14.99 8.33
C MET A 63 -4.75 14.94 9.67
N ALA A 64 -5.92 14.28 9.74
CA ALA A 64 -6.69 14.17 10.97
C ALA A 64 -6.05 13.26 12.03
N ILE A 65 -5.12 12.38 11.64
CA ILE A 65 -4.39 11.49 12.55
C ILE A 65 -3.20 12.23 13.19
N TRP A 66 -2.77 13.36 12.63
CA TRP A 66 -1.63 14.13 13.14
C TRP A 66 -1.94 14.68 14.54
N SER A 67 -1.18 14.21 15.53
CA SER A 67 -1.29 14.64 16.93
C SER A 67 -0.50 15.90 17.27
N GLU A 68 0.34 16.35 16.34
CA GLU A 68 1.20 17.52 16.48
C GLU A 68 1.34 18.22 15.12
N GLY A 69 1.68 19.51 15.16
CA GLY A 69 1.77 20.36 13.99
C GLY A 69 1.05 21.69 14.18
N GLU A 70 1.17 22.55 13.18
CA GLU A 70 0.52 23.86 13.16
C GLU A 70 -0.59 23.88 12.11
N PHE A 71 -1.68 24.58 12.39
CA PHE A 71 -2.72 24.85 11.42
C PHE A 71 -2.96 26.35 11.26
N SER A 72 -3.37 26.75 10.07
CA SER A 72 -3.87 28.10 9.81
C SER A 72 -4.98 28.07 8.76
N PHE A 73 -5.97 28.96 8.89
CA PHE A 73 -7.03 29.13 7.92
C PHE A 73 -6.86 30.45 7.16
N VAL A 74 -6.77 30.35 5.85
CA VAL A 74 -6.66 31.47 4.91
C VAL A 74 -8.03 31.66 4.24
N PRO A 75 -8.81 32.69 4.62
CA PRO A 75 -10.12 32.93 4.01
C PRO A 75 -10.00 33.35 2.54
N GLY A 76 -10.96 32.92 1.73
CA GLY A 76 -11.11 33.35 0.33
C GLY A 76 -10.24 32.61 -0.69
N GLU A 77 -9.23 31.84 -0.26
CA GLU A 77 -8.50 30.93 -1.14
C GLU A 77 -9.39 29.74 -1.52
N GLN A 78 -9.46 29.44 -2.81
CA GLN A 78 -10.35 28.42 -3.38
C GLN A 78 -9.57 27.46 -4.27
N THR A 79 -10.20 26.34 -4.58
CA THR A 79 -9.73 25.33 -5.53
C THR A 79 -10.77 25.18 -6.62
N ASP A 80 -10.32 24.90 -7.84
CA ASP A 80 -11.20 24.55 -8.96
C ASP A 80 -11.59 23.07 -8.96
N ASN A 81 -10.99 22.27 -8.07
CA ASN A 81 -11.22 20.83 -8.00
C ASN A 81 -12.24 20.49 -6.93
N VAL A 82 -13.09 19.52 -7.22
CA VAL A 82 -14.01 18.93 -6.24
C VAL A 82 -13.77 17.43 -6.24
N THR A 83 -13.01 16.97 -5.25
CA THR A 83 -12.66 15.55 -5.09
C THR A 83 -13.36 14.92 -3.89
N ILE A 84 -14.01 15.73 -3.06
CA ILE A 84 -14.71 15.30 -1.86
C ILE A 84 -16.21 15.53 -2.05
N HIS A 85 -16.98 14.46 -1.94
CA HIS A 85 -18.44 14.48 -2.08
C HIS A 85 -19.17 14.03 -0.81
N LEU A 86 -18.43 13.61 0.22
CA LEU A 86 -18.96 13.27 1.53
C LEU A 86 -19.30 14.55 2.30
N SER A 87 -20.33 14.47 3.16
CA SER A 87 -20.61 15.56 4.09
C SER A 87 -19.47 15.70 5.10
N ASN A 88 -19.24 16.92 5.60
CA ASN A 88 -18.24 17.14 6.66
C ASN A 88 -18.48 16.21 7.85
N ALA A 89 -19.73 15.98 8.24
CA ALA A 89 -20.06 15.06 9.34
C ALA A 89 -19.55 13.63 9.07
N ASN A 90 -19.77 13.08 7.87
CA ASN A 90 -19.30 11.74 7.52
C ASN A 90 -17.77 11.67 7.48
N LEU A 91 -17.10 12.70 6.93
CA LEU A 91 -15.64 12.79 6.93
C LEU A 91 -15.08 12.83 8.35
N MET A 92 -15.66 13.65 9.22
CA MET A 92 -15.19 13.78 10.60
C MET A 92 -15.45 12.52 11.42
N MET A 93 -16.59 11.83 11.21
CA MET A 93 -16.87 10.55 11.86
C MET A 93 -15.85 9.47 11.46
N GLU A 94 -15.53 9.38 10.17
CA GLU A 94 -14.53 8.42 9.68
C GLU A 94 -13.12 8.79 10.16
N ALA A 95 -12.77 10.08 10.17
CA ALA A 95 -11.51 10.57 10.73
C ALA A 95 -11.37 10.23 12.22
N ALA A 96 -12.42 10.44 13.03
CA ALA A 96 -12.43 10.08 14.44
C ALA A 96 -12.26 8.56 14.65
N ARG A 97 -12.96 7.75 13.85
CA ARG A 97 -12.83 6.28 13.87
C ARG A 97 -11.39 5.86 13.56
N ARG A 98 -10.76 6.45 12.54
CA ARG A 98 -9.36 6.19 12.18
C ARG A 98 -8.39 6.64 13.28
N LEU A 99 -8.62 7.79 13.91
CA LEU A 99 -7.81 8.26 15.04
C LEU A 99 -7.91 7.31 16.25
N ASP A 100 -9.09 6.75 16.53
CA ASP A 100 -9.26 5.72 17.56
C ASP A 100 -8.55 4.42 17.21
N GLU A 101 -8.64 3.97 15.95
CA GLU A 101 -7.86 2.82 15.47
C GLU A 101 -6.35 3.08 15.60
N TRP A 102 -5.88 4.27 15.21
CA TRP A 102 -4.48 4.66 15.30
C TRP A 102 -3.94 4.57 16.72
N ARG A 103 -4.73 4.93 17.73
CA ARG A 103 -4.36 4.78 19.15
C ARG A 103 -4.11 3.32 19.56
N VAL A 104 -4.72 2.35 18.88
CA VAL A 104 -4.46 0.93 19.10
C VAL A 104 -3.22 0.48 18.34
N LEU A 105 -3.11 0.89 17.07
CA LEU A 105 -1.98 0.57 16.20
C LEU A 105 -0.65 1.08 16.79
N SER A 106 -0.66 2.32 17.30
CA SER A 106 0.53 3.00 17.83
C SER A 106 1.16 2.32 19.04
N ARG A 107 0.44 1.42 19.73
CA ARG A 107 1.00 0.60 20.81
C ARG A 107 2.05 -0.39 20.32
N LYS A 108 1.90 -0.89 19.09
CA LYS A 108 2.86 -1.80 18.44
C LYS A 108 3.73 -1.07 17.39
N ILE A 109 3.23 0.04 16.86
CA ILE A 109 3.88 0.84 15.82
C ILE A 109 4.07 2.28 16.34
N PRO A 110 4.99 2.49 17.30
CA PRO A 110 5.12 3.79 17.97
C PRO A 110 5.72 4.90 17.09
N SER A 111 6.35 4.55 15.97
CA SER A 111 6.89 5.51 15.00
C SER A 111 6.76 4.96 13.58
N LEU A 112 6.56 5.87 12.62
CA LEU A 112 6.56 5.60 11.18
C LEU A 112 7.98 5.45 10.61
N ASP A 113 9.01 5.86 11.35
CA ASP A 113 10.44 5.70 11.01
C ASP A 113 10.96 4.27 11.27
N LEU A 114 10.11 3.40 11.80
CA LEU A 114 10.46 2.01 12.03
C LEU A 114 10.59 1.28 10.69
N VAL A 115 11.51 0.33 10.63
CA VAL A 115 11.76 -0.49 9.46
C VAL A 115 11.11 -1.86 9.69
N PRO A 116 10.10 -2.26 8.89
CA PRO A 116 9.57 -3.61 8.93
C PRO A 116 10.57 -4.61 8.37
N PHE A 117 10.60 -5.81 8.96
CA PHE A 117 11.41 -6.93 8.49
C PHE A 117 10.69 -8.26 8.70
N PHE A 118 10.99 -9.26 7.88
CA PHE A 118 10.40 -10.59 8.01
C PHE A 118 11.01 -11.36 9.18
N THR A 119 10.17 -12.04 9.95
CA THR A 119 10.63 -12.95 11.00
C THR A 119 10.94 -14.34 10.41
N SER A 120 11.94 -15.01 10.95
CA SER A 120 12.17 -16.43 10.66
C SER A 120 11.10 -17.26 11.38
N ARG A 121 10.07 -17.69 10.65
CA ARG A 121 9.08 -18.67 11.16
C ARG A 121 9.52 -20.09 10.86
N ASP A 122 9.23 -21.01 11.79
CA ASP A 122 9.19 -22.43 11.48
C ASP A 122 8.04 -22.73 10.50
N GLN A 123 8.27 -23.69 9.60
CA GLN A 123 7.58 -23.90 8.31
C GLN A 123 6.07 -24.25 8.37
N SER A 124 5.39 -24.17 9.53
CA SER A 124 4.09 -24.82 9.74
C SER A 124 2.83 -23.94 9.58
N ASP A 125 2.95 -22.61 9.55
CA ASP A 125 1.76 -21.75 9.47
C ASP A 125 1.57 -21.20 8.05
N GLN A 126 0.64 -21.78 7.29
CA GLN A 126 0.17 -21.16 6.04
C GLN A 126 -0.45 -19.80 6.37
N VAL A 127 0.22 -18.72 5.97
CA VAL A 127 -0.31 -17.37 6.15
C VAL A 127 -1.23 -17.06 4.97
N THR A 128 -2.53 -16.89 5.24
CA THR A 128 -3.48 -16.38 4.26
C THR A 128 -3.41 -14.86 4.24
N LEU A 129 -2.83 -14.29 3.19
CA LEU A 129 -2.76 -12.85 2.99
C LEU A 129 -3.77 -12.41 1.91
N SER A 130 -4.42 -11.29 2.16
CA SER A 130 -5.23 -10.53 1.21
C SER A 130 -4.35 -9.87 0.13
N PRO A 131 -4.93 -9.39 -0.98
CA PRO A 131 -4.18 -8.72 -2.05
C PRO A 131 -3.33 -7.55 -1.55
N HIS A 132 -3.90 -6.68 -0.70
CA HIS A 132 -3.17 -5.51 -0.20
C HIS A 132 -2.03 -5.92 0.74
N GLU A 133 -2.22 -6.96 1.55
CA GLU A 133 -1.12 -7.50 2.38
C GLU A 133 0.02 -8.06 1.52
N TRP A 134 -0.30 -8.71 0.38
CA TRP A 134 0.73 -9.16 -0.57
C TRP A 134 1.52 -8.02 -1.17
N ILE A 135 0.84 -6.97 -1.65
CA ILE A 135 1.48 -5.78 -2.22
C ILE A 135 2.46 -5.20 -1.20
N LEU A 136 2.04 -5.03 0.05
CA LEU A 136 2.88 -4.52 1.12
C LEU A 136 4.07 -5.44 1.43
N VAL A 137 3.84 -6.75 1.54
CA VAL A 137 4.90 -7.74 1.78
C VAL A 137 6.02 -7.67 0.73
N THR A 138 5.69 -7.40 -0.54
CA THR A 138 6.72 -7.26 -1.58
C THR A 138 7.58 -5.99 -1.46
N ARG A 139 7.18 -5.02 -0.63
CA ARG A 139 7.95 -3.79 -0.35
C ARG A 139 8.80 -3.87 0.90
N ILE A 140 8.63 -4.90 1.72
CA ILE A 140 9.43 -5.10 2.93
C ILE A 140 10.77 -5.69 2.50
N ASP A 141 11.83 -4.90 2.62
CA ASP A 141 13.20 -5.25 2.22
C ASP A 141 14.23 -5.05 3.34
N ASP A 142 13.74 -4.87 4.58
CA ASP A 142 14.53 -4.61 5.78
C ASP A 142 15.32 -3.27 5.74
N GLU A 143 15.08 -2.40 4.76
CA GLU A 143 15.76 -1.10 4.61
C GLU A 143 14.81 0.09 4.71
N HIS A 144 13.66 0.03 4.03
CA HIS A 144 12.71 1.16 3.99
C HIS A 144 11.85 1.26 5.25
N THR A 145 11.59 2.49 5.70
CA THR A 145 10.69 2.76 6.83
C THR A 145 9.22 2.54 6.43
N ILE A 146 8.33 2.47 7.43
CA ILE A 146 6.88 2.42 7.19
C ILE A 146 6.43 3.62 6.34
N GLU A 147 6.94 4.82 6.66
CA GLU A 147 6.68 6.03 5.88
C GLU A 147 7.17 5.91 4.44
N GLY A 148 8.42 5.48 4.23
CA GLY A 148 8.98 5.32 2.88
C GLY A 148 8.24 4.27 2.04
N ILE A 149 7.74 3.21 2.67
CA ILE A 149 6.89 2.20 2.01
C ILE A 149 5.53 2.81 1.63
N ALA A 150 4.91 3.59 2.52
CA ALA A 150 3.64 4.27 2.26
C ALA A 150 3.75 5.22 1.06
N ASP A 151 4.81 6.03 1.02
CA ASP A 151 5.09 6.95 -0.09
C ASP A 151 5.25 6.21 -1.42
N THR A 152 6.03 5.12 -1.43
CA THR A 152 6.29 4.31 -2.63
C THR A 152 5.03 3.61 -3.15
N LEU A 153 4.14 3.21 -2.26
CA LEU A 153 2.86 2.59 -2.61
C LEU A 153 1.75 3.62 -2.91
N HIS A 154 2.00 4.91 -2.65
CA HIS A 154 0.97 5.95 -2.64
C HIS A 154 -0.21 5.60 -1.72
N TRP A 155 0.07 4.96 -0.59
CA TRP A 155 -0.91 4.59 0.43
C TRP A 155 -0.78 5.52 1.64
N SER A 156 -1.85 5.60 2.45
CA SER A 156 -1.75 6.32 3.72
C SER A 156 -0.87 5.55 4.71
N ALA A 157 -0.13 6.27 5.56
CA ALA A 157 0.68 5.66 6.60
C ALA A 157 -0.18 4.84 7.56
N PHE A 158 -1.44 5.26 7.75
CA PHE A 158 -2.46 4.52 8.49
C PHE A 158 -2.77 3.15 7.88
N ASP A 159 -3.04 3.08 6.58
CA ASP A 159 -3.41 1.82 5.91
C ASP A 159 -2.25 0.84 5.90
N VAL A 160 -1.03 1.30 5.62
CA VAL A 160 0.18 0.48 5.73
C VAL A 160 0.34 -0.05 7.17
N SER A 161 0.26 0.82 8.15
CA SER A 161 0.38 0.46 9.57
C SER A 161 -0.69 -0.54 10.02
N LYS A 162 -1.92 -0.41 9.50
CA LYS A 162 -3.03 -1.34 9.79
C LYS A 162 -2.75 -2.74 9.27
N LEU A 163 -2.23 -2.87 8.06
CA LEU A 163 -1.82 -4.16 7.49
C LEU A 163 -0.62 -4.74 8.25
N LEU A 164 0.39 -3.92 8.55
CA LEU A 164 1.54 -4.33 9.35
C LEU A 164 1.12 -4.81 10.74
N PHE A 165 0.14 -4.18 11.38
CA PHE A 165 -0.34 -4.62 12.70
C PHE A 165 -0.89 -6.05 12.68
N GLY A 166 -1.65 -6.42 11.65
CA GLY A 166 -2.11 -7.81 11.45
C GLY A 166 -0.94 -8.78 11.28
N MET A 167 0.04 -8.40 10.45
CA MET A 167 1.25 -9.19 10.22
C MET A 167 2.14 -9.32 11.46
N ILE A 168 2.29 -8.26 12.25
CA ILE A 168 3.01 -8.27 13.53
C ILE A 168 2.28 -9.14 14.56
N THR A 169 0.95 -9.06 14.60
CA THR A 169 0.14 -9.86 15.53
C THR A 169 0.20 -11.35 15.20
N SER A 170 0.23 -11.70 13.92
CA SER A 170 0.45 -13.09 13.51
C SER A 170 1.91 -13.53 13.67
N GLY A 171 2.85 -12.60 13.81
CA GLY A 171 4.29 -12.86 13.93
C GLY A 171 4.99 -13.04 12.59
N LEU A 172 4.47 -12.50 11.48
CA LEU A 172 5.09 -12.56 10.14
C LEU A 172 6.15 -11.47 9.96
N VAL A 173 5.86 -10.29 10.51
CA VAL A 173 6.68 -9.09 10.40
C VAL A 173 7.01 -8.61 11.81
N ALA A 174 8.19 -8.06 11.99
CA ALA A 174 8.59 -7.32 13.17
C ALA A 174 9.12 -5.94 12.76
N LEU A 175 9.28 -5.03 13.73
CA LEU A 175 9.75 -3.67 13.50
C LEU A 175 11.06 -3.45 14.25
N ARG A 176 11.99 -2.71 13.65
CA ARG A 176 13.25 -2.26 14.27
C ARG A 176 13.51 -0.78 13.99
N SER A 177 14.39 -0.15 14.78
CA SER A 177 14.86 1.20 14.45
C SER A 177 15.83 1.15 13.26
N ALA A 178 15.78 2.15 12.37
CA ALA A 178 16.73 2.28 11.26
C ALA A 178 18.21 2.33 11.74
N ALA A 179 18.46 2.86 12.96
CA ALA A 179 19.80 2.95 13.54
C ALA A 179 20.34 1.60 14.06
N GLU A 180 19.47 0.64 14.36
CA GLU A 180 19.85 -0.68 14.88
C GLU A 180 20.25 -1.65 13.75
N GLY A 181 19.96 -1.32 12.49
CA GLY A 181 20.20 -2.18 11.32
C GLY A 181 21.65 -2.30 10.86
N SER A 182 22.59 -1.56 11.46
CA SER A 182 24.00 -1.49 11.00
C SER A 182 25.00 -2.44 11.68
N SER A 183 24.58 -3.29 12.62
CA SER A 183 25.47 -4.26 13.29
C SER A 183 25.00 -5.70 13.14
N GLU A 184 25.66 -6.43 12.24
CA GLU A 184 25.78 -7.89 12.09
C GLU A 184 24.52 -8.79 12.12
N THR A 185 24.43 -9.65 11.09
CA THR A 185 23.48 -10.76 10.86
C THR A 185 22.02 -10.39 10.51
N THR A 186 21.80 -9.94 9.26
CA THR A 186 21.10 -10.67 8.17
C THR A 186 20.75 -9.61 7.11
N LYS A 187 21.64 -9.38 6.13
CA LYS A 187 21.32 -8.52 4.99
C LYS A 187 20.33 -9.25 4.08
N GLY A 188 19.15 -8.66 3.87
CA GLY A 188 18.27 -8.92 2.73
C GLY A 188 17.62 -10.30 2.69
N GLN A 189 16.90 -10.70 3.74
CA GLN A 189 15.92 -11.76 3.55
C GLN A 189 14.60 -11.10 3.14
N GLY A 190 14.42 -10.96 1.82
CA GLY A 190 13.09 -10.78 1.24
C GLY A 190 12.12 -11.87 1.72
N PRO A 191 10.85 -11.85 1.29
CA PRO A 191 9.82 -12.71 1.85
C PRO A 191 10.28 -14.16 1.94
N GLY A 192 10.17 -14.77 3.14
CA GLY A 192 10.62 -16.14 3.37
C GLY A 192 9.87 -17.17 2.52
N PRO A 193 10.34 -18.43 2.46
CA PRO A 193 9.74 -19.47 1.61
C PRO A 193 8.23 -19.66 1.83
N VAL A 194 7.76 -19.63 3.08
CA VAL A 194 6.33 -19.74 3.42
C VAL A 194 5.51 -18.63 2.78
N THR A 195 6.00 -17.38 2.87
CA THR A 195 5.38 -16.21 2.28
C THR A 195 5.39 -16.31 0.75
N LEU A 196 6.50 -16.69 0.14
CA LEU A 196 6.55 -16.86 -1.32
C LEU A 196 5.62 -17.97 -1.81
N ILE A 197 5.49 -19.08 -1.08
CA ILE A 197 4.53 -20.15 -1.41
C ILE A 197 3.09 -19.65 -1.32
N GLY A 198 2.77 -18.82 -0.33
CA GLY A 198 1.48 -18.15 -0.24
C GLY A 198 1.18 -17.28 -1.47
N LEU A 199 2.16 -16.49 -1.93
CA LEU A 199 2.03 -15.65 -3.13
C LEU A 199 1.83 -16.52 -4.38
N ALA A 200 2.64 -17.57 -4.51
CA ALA A 200 2.52 -18.53 -5.62
C ALA A 200 1.12 -19.16 -5.66
N SER A 201 0.57 -19.53 -4.50
CA SER A 201 -0.76 -20.13 -4.38
C SER A 201 -1.86 -19.14 -4.80
N ARG A 202 -1.70 -17.87 -4.43
CA ARG A 202 -2.63 -16.80 -4.84
C ARG A 202 -2.59 -16.58 -6.35
N ILE A 203 -1.41 -16.49 -6.94
CA ILE A 203 -1.22 -16.32 -8.39
C ILE A 203 -1.80 -17.51 -9.16
N ARG A 204 -1.58 -18.73 -8.66
CA ARG A 204 -2.23 -19.94 -9.20
C ARG A 204 -3.75 -19.80 -9.21
N ALA A 205 -4.36 -19.37 -8.11
CA ALA A 205 -5.81 -19.20 -8.04
C ALA A 205 -6.34 -18.18 -9.06
N VAL A 206 -5.62 -17.07 -9.28
CA VAL A 206 -5.96 -16.08 -10.33
C VAL A 206 -5.87 -16.72 -11.71
N ALA A 207 -4.79 -17.46 -12.01
CA ALA A 207 -4.63 -18.15 -13.29
C ALA A 207 -5.76 -19.17 -13.56
N LEU A 208 -6.16 -19.93 -12.54
CA LEU A 208 -7.25 -20.91 -12.67
C LEU A 208 -8.61 -20.26 -12.93
N ASN A 209 -8.91 -19.14 -12.28
CA ASN A 209 -10.15 -18.40 -12.52
C ASN A 209 -10.27 -17.89 -13.96
N VAL A 210 -9.13 -17.55 -14.57
CA VAL A 210 -9.06 -17.03 -15.94
C VAL A 210 -9.11 -18.16 -16.98
N ILE A 211 -8.40 -19.27 -16.74
CA ILE A 211 -8.23 -20.34 -17.73
C ILE A 211 -9.33 -21.43 -17.67
N GLY A 212 -9.94 -21.64 -16.50
CA GLY A 212 -10.88 -22.73 -16.24
C GLY A 212 -10.27 -24.12 -16.39
N ASP A 213 -11.11 -25.15 -16.49
CA ASP A 213 -10.69 -26.57 -16.50
C ASP A 213 -9.71 -26.95 -17.63
N SER A 214 -9.69 -26.19 -18.73
CA SER A 214 -8.89 -26.51 -19.93
C SER A 214 -7.38 -26.38 -19.72
N GLY A 215 -6.93 -25.74 -18.65
CA GLY A 215 -5.51 -25.45 -18.39
C GLY A 215 -5.01 -25.81 -16.99
N GLU A 216 -5.86 -26.35 -16.13
CA GLU A 216 -5.58 -26.59 -14.71
C GLU A 216 -4.28 -27.40 -14.49
N ASN A 217 -4.14 -28.53 -15.17
CA ASN A 217 -2.94 -29.38 -15.05
C ASN A 217 -1.63 -28.65 -15.40
N THR A 218 -1.68 -27.71 -16.36
CA THR A 218 -0.49 -26.95 -16.78
C THR A 218 -0.11 -25.93 -15.69
N ILE A 219 -1.10 -25.21 -15.18
CA ILE A 219 -0.93 -24.24 -14.09
C ILE A 219 -0.42 -24.94 -12.83
N ASP A 220 -0.96 -26.11 -12.49
CA ASP A 220 -0.56 -26.89 -11.31
C ASP A 220 0.88 -27.38 -11.38
N LYS A 221 1.31 -27.82 -12.57
CA LYS A 221 2.70 -28.23 -12.78
C LYS A 221 3.66 -27.07 -12.63
N GLN A 222 3.31 -25.89 -13.17
CA GLN A 222 4.11 -24.67 -13.04
C GLN A 222 4.18 -24.20 -11.59
N PHE A 223 3.06 -24.24 -10.86
CA PHE A 223 3.01 -23.95 -9.43
C PHE A 223 3.87 -24.90 -8.60
N ALA A 224 3.78 -26.21 -8.83
CA ALA A 224 4.63 -27.20 -8.14
C ALA A 224 6.12 -26.97 -8.41
N GLY A 225 6.48 -26.61 -9.65
CA GLY A 225 7.84 -26.23 -10.03
C GLY A 225 8.35 -25.01 -9.27
N ALA A 226 7.54 -23.94 -9.20
CA ALA A 226 7.87 -22.74 -8.45
C ALA A 226 8.02 -23.03 -6.95
N ARG A 227 7.13 -23.84 -6.37
CA ARG A 227 7.20 -24.25 -4.96
C ARG A 227 8.53 -24.94 -4.63
N ASN A 228 8.96 -25.88 -5.46
CA ASN A 228 10.25 -26.56 -5.28
C ASN A 228 11.44 -25.59 -5.35
N LEU A 229 11.41 -24.62 -6.28
CA LEU A 229 12.46 -23.61 -6.38
C LEU A 229 12.50 -22.70 -5.13
N ILE A 230 11.34 -22.33 -4.60
CA ILE A 230 11.21 -21.52 -3.38
C ILE A 230 11.75 -22.29 -2.17
N GLU A 231 11.41 -23.58 -2.03
CA GLU A 231 11.93 -24.46 -0.98
C GLU A 231 13.46 -24.62 -1.08
N GLN A 232 14.02 -24.49 -2.29
CA GLN A 232 15.48 -24.47 -2.55
C GLN A 232 16.14 -23.09 -2.37
N GLY A 233 15.36 -22.04 -2.05
CA GLY A 233 15.88 -20.70 -1.76
C GLY A 233 15.93 -19.74 -2.96
N ALA A 234 15.25 -20.02 -4.07
CA ALA A 234 15.24 -19.16 -5.27
C ALA A 234 14.57 -17.77 -5.08
N GLY A 235 14.00 -17.48 -3.91
CA GLY A 235 13.43 -16.17 -3.57
C GLY A 235 12.27 -15.75 -4.50
N ILE A 236 12.06 -14.44 -4.63
CA ILE A 236 10.98 -13.85 -5.44
C ILE A 236 11.10 -14.15 -6.94
N GLU A 237 12.29 -14.51 -7.43
CA GLU A 237 12.53 -14.79 -8.84
C GLU A 237 11.77 -16.04 -9.31
N ALA A 238 11.60 -17.03 -8.43
CA ALA A 238 10.77 -18.20 -8.71
C ALA A 238 9.31 -17.81 -8.98
N ILE A 239 8.81 -16.76 -8.31
CA ILE A 239 7.46 -16.23 -8.54
C ILE A 239 7.38 -15.54 -9.90
N ARG A 240 8.34 -14.66 -10.22
CA ARG A 240 8.39 -13.97 -11.52
C ARG A 240 8.41 -14.96 -12.68
N THR A 241 9.26 -15.97 -12.59
CA THR A 241 9.33 -17.06 -13.57
C THR A 241 8.00 -17.80 -13.69
N MET A 242 7.32 -18.08 -12.58
CA MET A 242 6.02 -18.75 -12.60
C MET A 242 4.94 -17.92 -13.29
N VAL A 243 4.88 -16.61 -13.03
CA VAL A 243 3.93 -15.68 -13.66
C VAL A 243 4.14 -15.63 -15.18
N GLU A 244 5.39 -15.53 -15.64
CA GLU A 244 5.70 -15.59 -17.08
C GLU A 244 5.25 -16.91 -17.72
N GLN A 245 5.42 -18.02 -17.01
CA GLN A 245 4.99 -19.33 -17.48
C GLN A 245 3.46 -19.46 -17.55
N HIS A 246 2.73 -18.90 -16.56
CA HIS A 246 1.27 -18.83 -16.59
C HIS A 246 0.77 -17.96 -17.74
N SER A 247 1.31 -16.74 -17.92
CA SER A 247 0.91 -15.82 -19.00
C SER A 247 1.11 -16.43 -20.38
N LYS A 248 2.25 -17.12 -20.62
CA LYS A 248 2.50 -17.87 -21.86
C LYS A 248 1.49 -19.00 -22.07
N ALA A 249 1.18 -19.77 -21.03
CA ALA A 249 0.21 -20.86 -21.12
C ALA A 249 -1.21 -20.35 -21.40
N ILE A 250 -1.63 -19.27 -20.72
CA ILE A 250 -2.93 -18.62 -20.94
C ILE A 250 -3.01 -18.06 -22.37
N THR A 251 -1.96 -17.41 -22.86
CA THR A 251 -1.91 -16.91 -24.24
C THR A 251 -2.14 -18.02 -25.26
N LEU A 252 -1.48 -19.18 -25.08
CA LEU A 252 -1.61 -20.32 -25.98
C LEU A 252 -3.01 -20.98 -25.92
N LEU A 253 -3.65 -21.00 -24.75
CA LEU A 253 -4.91 -21.72 -24.53
C LEU A 253 -6.16 -20.85 -24.71
N LYS A 254 -6.06 -19.55 -24.45
CA LYS A 254 -7.19 -18.61 -24.37
C LYS A 254 -6.98 -17.32 -25.16
N GLY A 255 -5.78 -17.06 -25.69
CA GLY A 255 -5.45 -15.86 -26.46
C GLY A 255 -4.83 -14.74 -25.64
N SER A 256 -4.28 -13.74 -26.33
CA SER A 256 -3.51 -12.63 -25.74
C SER A 256 -4.33 -11.75 -24.80
N ASP A 257 -5.61 -11.53 -25.12
CA ASP A 257 -6.46 -10.60 -24.35
C ASP A 257 -6.73 -11.14 -22.93
N ILE A 258 -6.96 -12.46 -22.84
CA ILE A 258 -7.19 -13.14 -21.56
C ILE A 258 -5.89 -13.22 -20.75
N ALA A 259 -4.74 -13.40 -21.41
CA ALA A 259 -3.45 -13.33 -20.73
C ALA A 259 -3.16 -11.93 -20.17
N ALA A 260 -3.50 -10.88 -20.93
CA ALA A 260 -3.37 -9.50 -20.45
C ALA A 260 -4.23 -9.22 -19.21
N MET A 261 -5.46 -9.75 -19.15
CA MET A 261 -6.30 -9.65 -17.94
C MET A 261 -5.69 -10.36 -16.72
N PHE A 262 -5.04 -11.50 -16.91
CA PHE A 262 -4.30 -12.19 -15.85
C PHE A 262 -3.11 -11.34 -15.38
N ASP A 263 -2.32 -10.82 -16.32
CA ASP A 263 -1.14 -10.00 -16.02
C ASP A 263 -1.53 -8.73 -15.26
N GLU A 264 -2.62 -8.06 -15.66
CA GLU A 264 -3.16 -6.87 -14.96
C GLU A 264 -3.55 -7.18 -13.50
N GLN A 265 -4.11 -8.36 -13.22
CA GLN A 265 -4.48 -8.75 -11.85
C GLN A 265 -3.29 -9.17 -10.99
N VAL A 266 -2.22 -9.67 -11.60
CA VAL A 266 -1.04 -10.19 -10.90
C VAL A 266 0.05 -9.13 -10.71
N GLN A 267 0.19 -8.17 -11.63
CA GLN A 267 1.21 -7.13 -11.54
C GLN A 267 1.25 -6.40 -10.19
N PRO A 268 0.11 -5.95 -9.61
CA PRO A 268 0.11 -5.32 -8.30
C PRO A 268 0.73 -6.22 -7.23
N LEU A 269 0.41 -7.53 -7.25
CA LEU A 269 0.88 -8.51 -6.25
C LEU A 269 2.39 -8.74 -6.28
N LEU A 270 3.07 -8.37 -7.37
CA LEU A 270 4.52 -8.49 -7.52
C LEU A 270 5.28 -7.22 -7.09
N GLY A 271 4.58 -6.17 -6.65
CA GLY A 271 5.18 -4.89 -6.30
C GLY A 271 5.81 -4.20 -7.52
N ILE A 272 5.33 -4.46 -8.73
CA ILE A 272 5.72 -3.69 -9.92
C ILE A 272 4.75 -2.51 -9.95
N ALA A 273 5.21 -1.34 -9.49
CA ALA A 273 4.46 -0.10 -9.71
C ALA A 273 4.48 0.20 -11.21
N ASP A 274 3.36 0.70 -11.74
CA ASP A 274 3.16 1.06 -13.15
C ASP A 274 4.42 1.66 -13.80
N GLY A 275 4.82 1.10 -14.95
CA GLY A 275 5.67 1.83 -15.90
C GLY A 275 6.96 1.18 -16.42
N ALA A 276 7.23 -0.11 -16.17
CA ALA A 276 8.26 -0.81 -16.94
C ALA A 276 7.60 -1.57 -18.10
N PRO A 277 7.80 -1.18 -19.38
CA PRO A 277 7.25 -1.94 -20.49
C PRO A 277 7.87 -3.34 -20.43
N VAL A 278 7.00 -4.36 -20.36
CA VAL A 278 7.39 -5.74 -20.66
C VAL A 278 8.05 -5.68 -22.02
N ALA A 279 9.38 -5.82 -22.06
CA ALA A 279 10.12 -5.83 -23.29
C ALA A 279 9.62 -7.03 -24.09
N VAL A 280 8.73 -6.76 -25.06
CA VAL A 280 8.27 -7.73 -26.04
C VAL A 280 9.53 -8.14 -26.80
N MET A 281 10.09 -9.28 -26.43
CA MET A 281 11.19 -9.90 -27.14
C MET A 281 10.65 -10.38 -28.49
N ASN A 282 10.59 -9.46 -29.46
CA ASN A 282 10.27 -9.75 -30.84
C ASN A 282 11.41 -10.57 -31.42
N ASN A 283 11.22 -11.89 -31.41
CA ASN A 283 12.06 -12.84 -32.13
C ASN A 283 11.76 -12.67 -33.63
N GLN A 284 12.49 -11.77 -34.30
CA GLN A 284 12.48 -11.73 -35.75
C GLN A 284 13.20 -12.97 -36.27
N GLY A 285 12.41 -13.85 -36.87
CA GLY A 285 12.89 -14.96 -37.67
C GLY A 285 13.76 -14.46 -38.82
N GLY A 286 15.05 -14.77 -38.75
CA GLY A 286 15.93 -14.79 -39.91
C GLY A 286 15.59 -16.00 -40.76
N THR A 287 14.79 -15.80 -41.81
CA THR A 287 14.69 -16.74 -42.93
C THR A 287 16.04 -16.77 -43.63
N ASN A 288 16.73 -17.90 -43.55
CA ASN A 288 17.88 -18.21 -44.39
C ASN A 288 17.55 -19.43 -45.24
N SER A 289 17.10 -19.20 -46.48
CA SER A 289 17.29 -19.98 -47.71
C SER A 289 16.34 -19.48 -48.79
#